data_AF-A0A9X7Z7N1-F1
#
_entry.id   AF-A0A9X7Z7N1-F1
#
_cell.length_a   1.000
_cell.length_b   1.000
_cell.length_c   1.000
_cell.angle_alpha   90.00
_cell.angle_beta   90.00
_cell.angle_gamma   90.00
#
_symmetry.space_group_name_H-M   'P 1'
#
loop_
_entity.id
_entity.type
_entity.pdbx_description
1 polymer ?
#
loop_
_entity_poly.entity_id
_entity_poly.type
_entity_poly.pdbx_seq_one_letter_code
_entity_poly.pdbx_strand_id
1 'polypeptide(L)'
;MLANLGLPVELLPKVAQPGTMLGRIKDEELRRRFSLAQTKVIHTASHDTAAAVLSVPHEEQDYVYISSGTWSLIGTVVERPFINEITKQFNLTNEGGVGNYRLLKNVMGLWLVQETQRALQAMNEPYEIERLVHRAKLAAPFTYLFNPDDTRLLQPKNMPETIRQICRETNQRDPEDTGELIRGIFESLALKYRQVLEELELVTGRRYNTIHIVGGGSQNQLLSQFTANATQRIIVTGPVEASAMGNALGQLMALGEVSSPGQMAQLVGHSLEPVSYSPRDKAMWDSAYENFKRISAQQAQLSMSI
;
A
#
# COMPACT_ATOMS: atom_id res chain seq x y z
N MET A 1 -18.10 1.91 -21.80
CA MET A 1 -16.88 1.08 -21.70
C MET A 1 -17.12 -0.33 -22.25
N LEU A 2 -17.96 -1.17 -21.63
CA LEU A 2 -18.18 -2.57 -22.06
C LEU A 2 -18.63 -2.70 -23.52
N ALA A 3 -19.58 -1.87 -23.96
CA ALA A 3 -20.01 -1.82 -25.37
C ALA A 3 -18.86 -1.44 -26.33
N ASN A 4 -17.99 -0.49 -25.94
CA ASN A 4 -16.85 -0.07 -26.75
C ASN A 4 -15.77 -1.16 -26.86
N LEU A 5 -15.71 -2.08 -25.89
CA LEU A 5 -14.83 -3.25 -25.91
C LEU A 5 -15.49 -4.48 -26.58
N GLY A 6 -16.74 -4.36 -27.03
CA GLY A 6 -17.50 -5.48 -27.60
C GLY A 6 -17.82 -6.60 -26.60
N LEU A 7 -17.81 -6.30 -25.30
CA LEU A 7 -18.02 -7.30 -24.24
C LEU A 7 -19.50 -7.44 -23.90
N PRO A 8 -20.06 -8.67 -23.90
CA PRO A 8 -21.46 -8.91 -23.56
C PRO A 8 -21.69 -8.71 -22.04
N VAL A 9 -22.63 -7.82 -21.71
CA VAL A 9 -22.95 -7.47 -20.31
C VAL A 9 -23.58 -8.65 -19.57
N GLU A 10 -24.24 -9.54 -20.31
CA GLU A 10 -24.97 -10.70 -19.82
C GLU A 10 -24.05 -11.78 -19.22
N LEU A 11 -22.75 -11.75 -19.53
CA LEU A 11 -21.76 -12.64 -18.91
C LEU A 11 -21.34 -12.17 -17.52
N LEU A 12 -21.62 -10.93 -17.14
CA LEU A 12 -21.20 -10.38 -15.85
C LEU A 12 -22.22 -10.73 -14.75
N PRO A 13 -21.76 -11.11 -13.55
CA PRO A 13 -22.65 -11.32 -12.42
C PRO A 13 -23.29 -9.99 -11.99
N LYS A 14 -24.48 -10.08 -11.38
CA LYS A 14 -25.08 -8.92 -10.69
C LYS A 14 -24.15 -8.48 -9.56
N VAL A 15 -23.86 -7.19 -9.49
CA VAL A 15 -23.04 -6.61 -8.43
C VAL A 15 -23.86 -6.60 -7.13
N ALA A 16 -23.36 -7.29 -6.11
CA ALA A 16 -23.91 -7.27 -4.76
C ALA A 16 -23.14 -6.28 -3.88
N GLN A 17 -23.80 -5.70 -2.88
CA GLN A 17 -23.12 -4.84 -1.92
C GLN A 17 -22.41 -5.68 -0.84
N PRO A 18 -21.25 -5.23 -0.32
CA PRO A 18 -20.65 -5.84 0.85
C PRO A 18 -21.65 -5.95 2.01
N GLY A 19 -21.67 -7.10 2.68
CA GLY A 19 -22.66 -7.48 3.68
C GLY A 19 -23.80 -8.34 3.15
N THR A 20 -23.89 -8.59 1.84
CA THR A 20 -24.95 -9.41 1.26
C THR A 20 -24.79 -10.89 1.64
N MET A 21 -25.87 -11.50 2.17
CA MET A 21 -25.95 -12.94 2.39
C MET A 21 -26.10 -13.68 1.05
N LEU A 22 -25.07 -14.43 0.64
CA LEU A 22 -25.10 -15.23 -0.59
C LEU A 22 -25.84 -16.56 -0.40
N GLY A 23 -25.93 -17.04 0.84
CA GLY A 23 -26.62 -18.28 1.18
C GLY A 23 -25.73 -19.22 1.98
N ARG A 24 -25.81 -20.53 1.70
CA ARG A 24 -25.03 -21.58 2.37
C ARG A 24 -24.19 -22.33 1.34
N ILE A 25 -23.14 -23.01 1.80
CA ILE A 25 -22.39 -23.96 0.97
C ILE A 25 -23.37 -25.00 0.44
N LYS A 26 -23.39 -25.23 -0.88
CA LYS A 26 -24.34 -26.14 -1.53
C LYS A 26 -23.89 -27.60 -1.49
N ASP A 27 -22.59 -27.84 -1.53
CA ASP A 27 -21.99 -29.17 -1.58
C ASP A 27 -22.27 -29.96 -0.29
N GLU A 28 -23.03 -31.04 -0.40
CA GLU A 28 -23.44 -31.85 0.76
C GLU A 28 -22.28 -32.64 1.38
N GLU A 29 -21.32 -33.09 0.56
CA GLU A 29 -20.17 -33.83 1.04
C GLU A 29 -19.27 -32.92 1.88
N LEU A 30 -18.96 -31.72 1.39
CA LEU A 30 -18.19 -30.72 2.14
C LEU A 30 -18.89 -30.35 3.45
N ARG A 31 -20.21 -30.15 3.41
CA ARG A 31 -21.00 -29.84 4.63
C ARG A 31 -20.92 -30.95 5.66
N ARG A 32 -20.97 -32.21 5.24
CA ARG A 32 -20.89 -33.37 6.14
C ARG A 32 -19.48 -33.56 6.68
N ARG A 33 -18.48 -33.58 5.78
CA ARG A 33 -17.08 -33.84 6.10
C ARG A 33 -16.48 -32.80 7.05
N PHE A 34 -16.84 -31.53 6.88
CA PHE A 34 -16.27 -30.42 7.63
C PHE A 34 -17.25 -29.77 8.61
N SER A 35 -18.43 -30.38 8.85
CA SER A 35 -19.48 -29.84 9.72
C SER A 35 -19.94 -28.42 9.36
N LEU A 36 -19.98 -28.09 8.07
CA LEU A 36 -20.32 -26.75 7.54
C LEU A 36 -21.81 -26.59 7.21
N ALA A 37 -22.68 -27.46 7.72
CA ALA A 37 -24.10 -27.49 7.33
C ALA A 37 -24.83 -26.16 7.62
N GLN A 38 -24.41 -25.46 8.68
CA GLN A 38 -24.97 -24.18 9.11
C GLN A 38 -24.13 -22.96 8.70
N THR A 39 -23.04 -23.15 7.97
CA THR A 39 -22.14 -22.06 7.56
C THR A 39 -22.82 -21.16 6.53
N LYS A 40 -22.88 -19.88 6.84
CA LYS A 40 -23.37 -18.81 5.96
C LYS A 40 -22.22 -18.30 5.11
N VAL A 41 -22.48 -18.04 3.84
CA VAL A 41 -21.53 -17.40 2.92
C VAL A 41 -21.97 -15.96 2.73
N ILE A 42 -21.12 -15.03 3.14
CA ILE A 42 -21.38 -13.59 3.09
C ILE A 42 -20.45 -12.98 2.05
N HIS A 43 -21.02 -12.16 1.16
CA HIS A 43 -20.25 -11.30 0.28
C HIS A 43 -19.74 -10.11 1.09
N THR A 44 -18.48 -10.14 1.51
CA THR A 44 -17.83 -9.03 2.23
C THR A 44 -17.17 -8.07 1.25
N ALA A 45 -16.31 -7.18 1.73
CA ALA A 45 -15.39 -6.42 0.89
C ALA A 45 -14.42 -7.38 0.18
N SER A 46 -14.83 -7.92 -0.97
CA SER A 46 -14.15 -9.02 -1.65
C SER A 46 -12.81 -8.64 -2.29
N HIS A 47 -12.55 -7.33 -2.44
CA HIS A 47 -11.24 -6.82 -2.79
C HIS A 47 -10.37 -6.77 -1.53
N ASP A 48 -9.17 -7.34 -1.60
CA ASP A 48 -8.28 -7.50 -0.44
C ASP A 48 -7.98 -6.17 0.29
N THR A 49 -7.76 -5.10 -0.46
CA THR A 49 -7.48 -3.77 0.06
C THR A 49 -8.73 -3.15 0.67
N ALA A 50 -9.91 -3.42 0.11
CA ALA A 50 -11.17 -2.99 0.71
C ALA A 50 -11.37 -3.66 2.06
N ALA A 51 -11.05 -4.96 2.17
CA ALA A 51 -11.05 -5.66 3.45
C ALA A 51 -10.00 -5.07 4.40
N ALA A 52 -8.74 -4.92 3.97
CA ALA A 52 -7.68 -4.38 4.82
C ALA A 52 -8.04 -3.02 5.45
N VAL A 53 -8.68 -2.13 4.69
CA VAL A 53 -9.13 -0.82 5.18
C VAL A 53 -10.17 -0.93 6.30
N LEU A 54 -11.05 -1.93 6.28
CA LEU A 54 -12.01 -2.16 7.39
C LEU A 54 -11.32 -2.53 8.70
N SER A 55 -10.09 -3.03 8.64
CA SER A 55 -9.32 -3.43 9.80
C SER A 55 -8.38 -2.34 10.32
N VAL A 56 -8.45 -1.12 9.79
CA VAL A 56 -7.60 -0.02 10.27
C VAL A 56 -8.10 0.44 11.65
N PRO A 57 -7.23 0.45 12.69
CA PRO A 57 -7.62 0.87 14.03
C PRO A 57 -7.60 2.40 14.15
N HIS A 58 -8.49 3.08 13.42
CA HIS A 58 -8.58 4.54 13.43
C HIS A 58 -9.42 5.06 14.60
N GLU A 59 -8.95 6.13 15.25
CA GLU A 59 -9.74 6.90 16.22
C GLU A 59 -10.39 8.13 15.58
N GLU A 60 -9.75 8.66 14.52
CA GLU A 60 -10.18 9.84 13.79
C GLU A 60 -11.16 9.46 12.66
N GLN A 61 -12.02 10.42 12.29
CA GLN A 61 -12.90 10.26 11.13
C GLN A 61 -12.12 10.32 9.81
N ASP A 62 -11.01 11.06 9.80
CA ASP A 62 -10.12 11.25 8.67
C ASP A 62 -8.77 10.61 8.93
N TYR A 63 -8.38 9.66 8.10
CA TYR A 63 -7.08 9.02 8.19
C TYR A 63 -6.57 8.67 6.80
N VAL A 64 -5.25 8.48 6.70
CA VAL A 64 -4.62 7.85 5.55
C VAL A 64 -4.22 6.44 5.95
N TYR A 65 -4.40 5.49 5.04
CA TYR A 65 -3.90 4.15 5.16
C TYR A 65 -2.85 3.87 4.09
N ILE A 66 -1.92 2.97 4.40
CA ILE A 66 -1.03 2.31 3.46
C ILE A 66 -1.27 0.81 3.62
N SER A 67 -1.99 0.21 2.69
CA SER A 67 -2.06 -1.24 2.58
C SER A 67 -0.75 -1.71 1.94
N SER A 68 0.19 -2.16 2.77
CA SER A 68 1.56 -2.47 2.37
C SER A 68 1.72 -3.98 2.18
N GLY A 69 1.61 -4.44 0.94
CA GLY A 69 1.95 -5.79 0.48
C GLY A 69 3.07 -5.74 -0.55
N THR A 70 2.99 -6.60 -1.57
CA THR A 70 3.82 -6.46 -2.78
C THR A 70 3.70 -5.06 -3.35
N TRP A 71 2.47 -4.55 -3.44
CA TRP A 71 2.16 -3.16 -3.76
C TRP A 71 1.90 -2.37 -2.49
N SER A 72 2.09 -1.06 -2.56
CA SER A 72 1.68 -0.14 -1.50
C SER A 72 0.51 0.70 -2.01
N LEU A 73 -0.69 0.44 -1.49
CA LEU A 73 -1.88 1.23 -1.82
C LEU A 73 -2.08 2.28 -0.74
N ILE A 74 -1.89 3.54 -1.13
CA ILE A 74 -1.92 4.69 -0.22
C ILE A 74 -3.19 5.47 -0.50
N GLY A 75 -4.04 5.64 0.51
CA GLY A 75 -5.33 6.27 0.29
C GLY A 75 -6.04 6.70 1.55
N THR A 76 -7.24 7.22 1.34
CA THR A 76 -8.17 7.67 2.39
C THR A 76 -9.60 7.27 2.01
N VAL A 77 -10.49 7.24 3.00
CA VAL A 77 -11.89 6.91 2.80
C VAL A 77 -12.70 8.19 2.62
N VAL A 78 -13.52 8.24 1.57
CA VAL A 78 -14.34 9.40 1.22
C VAL A 78 -15.78 8.98 0.92
N GLU A 79 -16.75 9.84 1.25
CA GLU A 79 -18.18 9.54 1.04
C GLU A 79 -18.60 9.59 -0.43
N ARG A 80 -17.89 10.38 -1.24
CA ARG A 80 -18.17 10.57 -2.68
C ARG A 80 -16.87 10.54 -3.47
N PRO A 81 -16.89 10.04 -4.72
CA PRO A 81 -15.69 9.95 -5.52
C PRO A 81 -15.21 11.34 -5.97
N PHE A 82 -13.90 11.53 -6.02
CA PHE A 82 -13.27 12.72 -6.57
C PHE A 82 -12.91 12.51 -8.05
N ILE A 83 -13.70 13.10 -8.94
CA ILE A 83 -13.56 12.96 -10.40
C ILE A 83 -13.38 14.34 -11.02
N ASN A 84 -12.12 14.76 -11.22
CA ASN A 84 -11.77 16.03 -11.83
C ASN A 84 -10.38 15.97 -12.50
N GLU A 85 -9.95 17.07 -13.14
CA GLU A 85 -8.65 17.11 -13.83
C GLU A 85 -7.47 16.94 -12.87
N ILE A 86 -7.58 17.37 -11.61
CA ILE A 86 -6.51 17.19 -10.60
C ILE A 86 -6.37 15.71 -10.26
N THR A 87 -7.48 15.00 -10.01
CA THR A 87 -7.43 13.56 -9.71
C THR A 87 -6.94 12.73 -10.90
N LYS A 88 -7.27 13.14 -12.12
CA LYS A 88 -6.72 12.58 -13.36
C LYS A 88 -5.22 12.83 -13.49
N GLN A 89 -4.76 14.07 -13.25
CA GLN A 89 -3.34 14.43 -13.35
C GLN A 89 -2.47 13.64 -12.36
N PHE A 90 -2.95 13.45 -11.13
CA PHE A 90 -2.26 12.64 -10.13
C PHE A 90 -2.44 11.13 -10.32
N ASN A 91 -3.27 10.71 -11.28
CA ASN A 91 -3.61 9.31 -11.50
C ASN A 91 -4.16 8.63 -10.23
N LEU A 92 -5.06 9.32 -9.53
CA LEU A 92 -5.77 8.79 -8.37
C LEU A 92 -6.97 7.96 -8.83
N THR A 93 -7.24 6.85 -8.14
CA THR A 93 -8.41 6.01 -8.37
C THR A 93 -9.42 6.16 -7.23
N ASN A 94 -10.71 5.97 -7.58
CA ASN A 94 -11.80 5.91 -6.61
C ASN A 94 -12.36 4.49 -6.62
N GLU A 95 -11.88 3.63 -5.72
CA GLU A 95 -12.37 2.25 -5.61
C GLU A 95 -13.58 2.15 -4.67
N GLY A 96 -14.46 1.18 -4.91
CA GLY A 96 -15.56 0.90 -3.99
C GLY A 96 -15.05 0.38 -2.64
N GLY A 97 -15.66 0.85 -1.55
CA GLY A 97 -15.53 0.31 -0.20
C GLY A 97 -16.88 -0.20 0.34
N VAL A 98 -17.05 -0.18 1.66
CA VAL A 98 -18.32 -0.57 2.32
C VAL A 98 -19.14 0.69 2.61
N GLY A 99 -20.03 1.05 1.67
CA GLY A 99 -20.84 2.27 1.77
C GLY A 99 -20.06 3.57 1.58
N ASN A 100 -18.81 3.49 1.13
CA ASN A 100 -17.91 4.61 0.89
C ASN A 100 -17.03 4.33 -0.34
N TYR A 101 -16.14 5.27 -0.65
CA TYR A 101 -15.12 5.14 -1.68
C TYR A 101 -13.73 5.23 -1.05
N ARG A 102 -12.78 4.54 -1.66
CA ARG A 102 -11.37 4.56 -1.32
C ARG A 102 -10.64 5.37 -2.40
N LEU A 103 -10.31 6.62 -2.07
CA LEU A 103 -9.48 7.48 -2.91
C LEU A 103 -8.03 7.11 -2.66
N LEU A 104 -7.37 6.51 -3.65
CA LEU A 104 -6.03 5.95 -3.44
C LEU A 104 -5.14 6.03 -4.69
N LYS A 105 -3.86 5.75 -4.47
CA LYS A 105 -2.85 5.54 -5.51
C LYS A 105 -2.10 4.25 -5.25
N ASN A 106 -1.79 3.54 -6.33
CA ASN A 106 -0.89 2.40 -6.30
C ASN A 106 0.55 2.90 -6.41
N VAL A 107 1.40 2.43 -5.50
CA VAL A 107 2.86 2.61 -5.52
C VAL A 107 3.51 1.23 -5.59
N MET A 108 4.62 1.12 -6.31
CA MET A 108 5.33 -0.15 -6.56
C MET A 108 5.58 -0.98 -5.29
N GLY A 109 5.82 -0.32 -4.15
CA GLY A 109 5.85 -0.97 -2.83
C GLY A 109 7.01 -1.95 -2.65
N LEU A 110 6.77 -3.00 -1.85
CA LEU A 110 7.80 -3.99 -1.51
C LEU A 110 8.18 -4.94 -2.66
N TRP A 111 7.49 -4.87 -3.80
CA TRP A 111 7.91 -5.51 -5.05
C TRP A 111 9.38 -5.25 -5.37
N LEU A 112 9.84 -4.02 -5.14
CA LEU A 112 11.24 -3.61 -5.33
C LEU A 112 12.22 -4.46 -4.52
N VAL A 113 11.87 -4.76 -3.28
CA VAL A 113 12.68 -5.61 -2.40
C VAL A 113 12.53 -7.09 -2.79
N GLN A 114 11.32 -7.54 -3.11
CA GLN A 114 11.04 -8.93 -3.52
C GLN A 114 11.83 -9.31 -4.79
N GLU A 115 11.84 -8.46 -5.81
CA GLU A 115 12.62 -8.71 -7.03
C GLU A 115 14.13 -8.60 -6.80
N THR A 116 14.54 -7.71 -5.89
CA THR A 116 15.94 -7.66 -5.46
C THR A 116 16.36 -8.97 -4.80
N GLN A 117 15.52 -9.54 -3.93
CA GLN A 117 15.76 -10.85 -3.34
C GLN A 117 15.86 -11.95 -4.39
N ARG A 118 14.96 -11.97 -5.39
CA ARG A 118 15.02 -12.96 -6.49
C ARG A 118 16.31 -12.83 -7.29
N ALA A 119 16.76 -11.61 -7.59
CA ALA A 119 18.02 -11.38 -8.29
C ALA A 119 19.23 -11.87 -7.48
N LEU A 120 19.28 -11.56 -6.18
CA LEU A 120 20.35 -12.02 -5.28
C LEU A 120 20.37 -13.55 -5.15
N GLN A 121 19.19 -14.16 -5.00
CA GLN A 121 19.06 -15.62 -4.92
C GLN A 121 19.58 -16.30 -6.19
N ALA A 122 19.28 -15.76 -7.38
CA ALA A 122 19.79 -16.30 -8.65
C ALA A 122 21.33 -16.21 -8.76
N MET A 123 21.95 -15.29 -8.03
CA MET A 123 23.41 -15.12 -7.95
C MET A 123 24.04 -15.90 -6.78
N ASN A 124 23.26 -16.67 -6.01
CA ASN A 124 23.68 -17.32 -4.76
C ASN A 124 24.23 -16.34 -3.69
N GLU A 125 23.75 -15.09 -3.72
CA GLU A 125 24.07 -14.06 -2.73
C GLU A 125 23.08 -14.11 -1.56
N PRO A 126 23.45 -13.68 -0.34
CA PRO A 126 22.54 -13.61 0.79
C PRO A 126 21.31 -12.72 0.52
N TYR A 127 20.11 -13.25 0.73
CA TYR A 127 18.84 -12.62 0.34
C TYR A 127 17.80 -12.59 1.48
N GLU A 128 18.15 -13.01 2.69
CA GLU A 128 17.22 -13.05 3.83
C GLU A 128 16.78 -11.63 4.23
N ILE A 129 15.47 -11.40 4.34
CA ILE A 129 14.90 -10.06 4.52
C ILE A 129 15.45 -9.34 5.77
N GLU A 130 15.60 -10.06 6.88
CA GLU A 130 16.13 -9.50 8.13
C GLU A 130 17.57 -9.00 7.95
N ARG A 131 18.39 -9.76 7.22
CA ARG A 131 19.78 -9.38 6.91
C ARG A 131 19.82 -8.18 5.97
N LEU A 132 18.96 -8.14 4.97
CA LEU A 132 18.84 -7.00 4.05
C LEU A 132 18.44 -5.72 4.79
N VAL A 133 17.41 -5.79 5.63
CA VAL A 133 16.95 -4.65 6.46
C VAL A 133 18.05 -4.21 7.43
N HIS A 134 18.77 -5.15 8.04
CA HIS A 134 19.89 -4.83 8.93
C HIS A 134 21.01 -4.08 8.19
N ARG A 135 21.42 -4.56 7.01
CA ARG A 135 22.43 -3.85 6.19
C ARG A 135 21.96 -2.47 5.75
N ALA A 136 20.70 -2.34 5.36
CA ALA A 136 20.11 -1.04 5.00
C ALA A 136 20.12 -0.04 6.17
N LYS A 137 19.90 -0.51 7.40
CA LYS A 137 19.98 0.33 8.60
C LYS A 137 21.38 0.92 8.81
N LEU A 138 22.43 0.17 8.48
CA LEU A 138 23.83 0.57 8.64
C LEU A 138 24.38 1.40 7.46
N ALA A 139 23.76 1.32 6.29
CA ALA A 139 24.15 2.07 5.10
C ALA A 139 23.97 3.58 5.28
N ALA A 140 24.81 4.36 4.58
CA ALA A 140 24.71 5.81 4.55
C ALA A 140 23.36 6.26 3.95
N PRO A 141 22.72 7.31 4.51
CA PRO A 141 21.43 7.79 4.04
C PRO A 141 21.55 8.54 2.71
N PHE A 142 20.51 8.46 1.88
CA PHE A 142 20.30 9.26 0.67
C PHE A 142 21.46 9.25 -0.33
N THR A 143 22.12 8.11 -0.47
CA THR A 143 23.24 7.92 -1.40
C THR A 143 22.81 7.94 -2.86
N TYR A 144 21.56 7.54 -3.12
CA TYR A 144 20.84 7.72 -4.36
C TYR A 144 19.33 7.69 -4.08
N LEU A 145 18.54 8.26 -5.00
CA LEU A 145 17.08 8.22 -4.97
C LEU A 145 16.53 7.93 -6.36
N PHE A 146 15.31 7.42 -6.45
CA PHE A 146 14.62 7.21 -7.72
C PHE A 146 13.11 7.23 -7.52
N ASN A 147 12.32 7.53 -8.55
CA ASN A 147 10.88 7.36 -8.54
C ASN A 147 10.53 5.86 -8.53
N PRO A 148 9.90 5.32 -7.47
CA PRO A 148 9.54 3.91 -7.38
C PRO A 148 8.58 3.45 -8.48
N ASP A 149 7.81 4.38 -9.06
CA ASP A 149 6.82 4.09 -10.11
C ASP A 149 7.39 4.21 -11.54
N ASP A 150 8.72 4.25 -11.70
CA ASP A 150 9.34 4.13 -13.03
C ASP A 150 8.91 2.80 -13.68
N THR A 151 8.36 2.85 -14.89
CA THR A 151 7.72 1.70 -15.55
C THR A 151 8.68 0.54 -15.78
N ARG A 152 9.99 0.80 -15.85
CA ARG A 152 11.04 -0.22 -15.98
C ARG A 152 11.13 -1.12 -14.75
N LEU A 153 10.62 -0.69 -13.60
CA LEU A 153 10.61 -1.42 -12.34
C LEU A 153 9.38 -2.36 -12.21
N LEU A 154 8.42 -2.27 -13.12
CA LEU A 154 7.23 -3.14 -13.12
C LEU A 154 7.60 -4.60 -13.43
N GLN A 155 8.45 -4.83 -14.43
CA GLN A 155 8.92 -6.15 -14.85
C GLN A 155 10.40 -6.12 -15.23
N PRO A 156 11.32 -5.88 -14.27
CA PRO A 156 12.73 -5.82 -14.58
C PRO A 156 13.30 -7.22 -14.82
N LYS A 157 14.27 -7.32 -15.74
CA LYS A 157 15.07 -8.55 -15.88
C LYS A 157 15.95 -8.80 -14.65
N ASN A 158 16.45 -7.71 -14.05
CA ASN A 158 17.26 -7.72 -12.84
C ASN A 158 17.03 -6.39 -12.11
N MET A 159 16.31 -6.42 -10.98
CA MET A 159 15.91 -5.22 -10.25
C MET A 159 17.11 -4.36 -9.79
N PRO A 160 18.18 -4.93 -9.18
CA PRO A 160 19.39 -4.17 -8.85
C PRO A 160 20.01 -3.42 -10.03
N GLU A 161 20.19 -4.08 -11.18
CA GLU A 161 20.81 -3.44 -12.35
C GLU A 161 19.89 -2.38 -12.96
N THR A 162 18.57 -2.61 -13.00
CA THR A 162 17.62 -1.57 -13.43
C THR A 162 17.72 -0.33 -12.54
N ILE A 163 17.83 -0.48 -11.22
CA ILE A 163 18.02 0.65 -10.30
C ILE A 163 19.36 1.35 -10.56
N ARG A 164 20.46 0.61 -10.75
CA ARG A 164 21.77 1.19 -11.12
C ARG A 164 21.69 1.97 -12.42
N GLN A 165 21.02 1.43 -13.44
CA GLN A 165 20.81 2.12 -14.71
C GLN A 165 20.08 3.45 -14.51
N ILE A 166 19.00 3.46 -13.71
CA ILE A 166 18.27 4.70 -13.36
C ILE A 166 19.22 5.71 -12.68
N CYS A 167 20.10 5.25 -11.77
CA CYS A 167 21.06 6.12 -11.11
C CYS A 167 22.03 6.77 -12.12
N ARG A 168 22.61 5.98 -13.04
CA ARG A 168 23.53 6.49 -14.07
C ARG A 168 22.88 7.52 -14.97
N GLU A 169 21.66 7.24 -15.45
CA GLU A 169 20.90 8.15 -16.31
C GLU A 169 20.50 9.47 -15.61
N THR A 170 20.38 9.42 -14.28
CA THR A 170 20.09 10.60 -13.45
C THR A 170 21.35 11.26 -12.87
N ASN A 171 22.54 10.88 -13.35
CA ASN A 171 23.85 11.36 -12.90
C ASN A 171 24.10 11.20 -11.39
N GLN A 172 23.55 10.13 -10.81
CA GLN A 172 23.79 9.72 -9.42
C GLN A 172 24.84 8.60 -9.39
N ARG A 173 25.44 8.35 -8.23
CA ARG A 173 26.32 7.18 -8.07
C ARG A 173 25.50 5.89 -8.06
N ASP A 174 26.13 4.81 -8.49
CA ASP A 174 25.56 3.47 -8.32
C ASP A 174 25.59 3.07 -6.83
N PRO A 175 24.55 2.37 -6.31
CA PRO A 175 24.64 1.73 -5.00
C PRO A 175 25.77 0.71 -4.97
N GLU A 176 26.73 0.80 -4.06
CA GLU A 176 27.92 -0.07 -4.11
C GLU A 176 27.65 -1.47 -3.59
N ASP A 177 26.73 -1.60 -2.63
CA ASP A 177 26.40 -2.87 -2.00
C ASP A 177 24.89 -3.07 -1.79
N THR A 178 24.52 -4.26 -1.29
CA THR A 178 23.12 -4.61 -1.02
C THR A 178 22.49 -3.75 0.08
N GLY A 179 23.29 -3.29 1.05
CA GLY A 179 22.80 -2.42 2.12
C GLY A 179 22.37 -1.07 1.57
N GLU A 180 23.21 -0.45 0.75
CA GLU A 180 22.90 0.79 0.06
C GLU A 180 21.70 0.63 -0.88
N LEU A 181 21.66 -0.46 -1.65
CA LEU A 181 20.55 -0.74 -2.56
C LEU A 181 19.21 -0.83 -1.82
N ILE A 182 19.15 -1.56 -0.71
CA ILE A 182 17.90 -1.70 0.06
C ILE A 182 17.58 -0.40 0.80
N ARG A 183 18.59 0.33 1.27
CA ARG A 183 18.44 1.64 1.91
C ARG A 183 17.78 2.65 0.96
N GLY A 184 18.30 2.79 -0.25
CA GLY A 184 17.76 3.70 -1.26
C GLY A 184 16.36 3.32 -1.73
N ILE A 185 16.02 2.01 -1.80
CA ILE A 185 14.64 1.55 -2.06
C ILE A 185 13.69 2.05 -0.97
N PHE A 186 14.01 1.86 0.32
CA PHE A 186 13.12 2.28 1.40
C PHE A 186 13.01 3.80 1.53
N GLU A 187 14.10 4.53 1.33
CA GLU A 187 14.08 6.00 1.33
C GLU A 187 13.24 6.55 0.18
N SER A 188 13.41 6.00 -1.04
CA SER A 188 12.64 6.39 -2.21
C SER A 188 11.14 6.07 -2.06
N LEU A 189 10.79 4.92 -1.47
CA LEU A 189 9.41 4.59 -1.15
C LEU A 189 8.82 5.57 -0.13
N ALA A 190 9.50 5.86 0.97
CA ALA A 190 9.02 6.78 1.99
C ALA A 190 8.78 8.20 1.43
N LEU A 191 9.70 8.70 0.58
CA LEU A 191 9.54 9.99 -0.10
C LEU A 191 8.39 9.97 -1.11
N LYS A 192 8.20 8.87 -1.81
CA LYS A 192 7.03 8.67 -2.66
C LYS A 192 5.73 8.67 -1.85
N TYR A 193 5.71 8.08 -0.66
CA TYR A 193 4.55 8.08 0.21
C TYR A 193 4.19 9.49 0.67
N ARG A 194 5.19 10.33 0.96
CA ARG A 194 4.98 11.77 1.21
C ARG A 194 4.37 12.46 -0.01
N GLN A 195 4.87 12.20 -1.22
CA GLN A 195 4.28 12.78 -2.43
C GLN A 195 2.81 12.41 -2.58
N VAL A 196 2.44 11.13 -2.40
CA VAL A 196 1.04 10.70 -2.50
C VAL A 196 0.19 11.30 -1.38
N LEU A 197 0.71 11.43 -0.16
CA LEU A 197 0.01 12.12 0.93
C LEU A 197 -0.30 13.58 0.54
N GLU A 198 0.67 14.32 0.03
CA GLU A 198 0.49 15.71 -0.40
C GLU A 198 -0.53 15.82 -1.55
N GLU A 199 -0.53 14.86 -2.49
CA GLU A 199 -1.55 14.76 -3.56
C GLU A 199 -2.96 14.53 -2.98
N LEU A 200 -3.10 13.63 -1.99
CA LEU A 200 -4.36 13.37 -1.31
C LEU A 200 -4.85 14.60 -0.53
N GLU A 201 -3.99 15.25 0.25
CA GLU A 201 -4.31 16.47 1.01
C GLU A 201 -4.77 17.60 0.08
N LEU A 202 -4.14 17.76 -1.10
CA LEU A 202 -4.56 18.75 -2.09
C LEU A 202 -5.95 18.46 -2.66
N VAL A 203 -6.24 17.20 -2.97
CA VAL A 203 -7.50 16.80 -3.60
C VAL A 203 -8.66 16.85 -2.61
N THR A 204 -8.44 16.41 -1.36
CA THR A 204 -9.50 16.36 -0.35
C THR A 204 -9.67 17.68 0.40
N GLY A 205 -8.66 18.56 0.36
CA GLY A 205 -8.62 19.79 1.17
C GLY A 205 -8.47 19.51 2.66
N ARG A 206 -8.05 18.31 3.04
CA ARG A 206 -7.87 17.87 4.43
C ARG A 206 -6.39 17.72 4.76
N ARG A 207 -6.09 17.76 6.06
CA ARG A 207 -4.77 17.44 6.59
C ARG A 207 -4.87 16.20 7.46
N TYR A 208 -3.99 15.24 7.25
CA TYR A 208 -4.02 13.96 7.97
C TYR A 208 -2.85 13.90 8.94
N ASN A 209 -3.10 13.74 10.24
CA ASN A 209 -2.01 13.71 11.23
C ASN A 209 -1.42 12.31 11.43
N THR A 210 -2.22 11.29 11.15
CA THR A 210 -1.90 9.88 11.38
C THR A 210 -2.04 9.09 10.08
N ILE A 211 -1.06 8.20 9.84
CA ILE A 211 -1.06 7.26 8.71
C ILE A 211 -0.99 5.84 9.28
N HIS A 212 -1.94 4.99 8.89
CA HIS A 212 -1.98 3.60 9.31
C HIS A 212 -1.33 2.70 8.26
N ILE A 213 -0.27 1.97 8.62
CA ILE A 213 0.34 0.97 7.73
C ILE A 213 -0.17 -0.41 8.15
N VAL A 214 -0.87 -1.08 7.23
CA VAL A 214 -1.45 -2.42 7.44
C VAL A 214 -0.88 -3.41 6.43
N GLY A 215 -1.11 -4.71 6.65
CA GLY A 215 -0.60 -5.76 5.77
C GLY A 215 0.80 -6.22 6.15
N GLY A 216 1.36 -7.18 5.39
CA GLY A 216 2.67 -7.78 5.67
C GLY A 216 3.82 -6.77 5.82
N GLY A 217 3.77 -5.66 5.07
CA GLY A 217 4.76 -4.59 5.11
C GLY A 217 4.74 -3.75 6.40
N SER A 218 3.67 -3.80 7.19
CA SER A 218 3.60 -3.16 8.51
C SER A 218 4.65 -3.70 9.50
N GLN A 219 5.21 -4.89 9.24
CA GLN A 219 6.29 -5.49 10.02
C GLN A 219 7.66 -4.84 9.74
N ASN A 220 7.80 -4.10 8.63
CA ASN A 220 9.04 -3.43 8.30
C ASN A 220 9.18 -2.13 9.10
N GLN A 221 9.80 -2.24 10.28
CA GLN A 221 10.00 -1.13 11.20
C GLN A 221 10.85 0.00 10.58
N LEU A 222 11.83 -0.34 9.74
CA LEU A 222 12.70 0.64 9.10
C LEU A 222 11.91 1.50 8.11
N LEU A 223 11.13 0.86 7.23
CA LEU A 223 10.26 1.57 6.29
C LEU A 223 9.17 2.38 7.02
N SER A 224 8.62 1.84 8.12
CA SER A 224 7.62 2.55 8.94
C SER A 224 8.21 3.83 9.56
N GLN A 225 9.41 3.74 10.14
CA GLN A 225 10.11 4.91 10.67
C GLN A 225 10.50 5.91 9.57
N PHE A 226 10.96 5.45 8.41
CA PHE A 226 11.26 6.33 7.27
C PHE A 226 10.01 7.01 6.74
N THR A 227 8.88 6.30 6.72
CA THR A 227 7.59 6.89 6.33
C THR A 227 7.18 8.00 7.31
N ALA A 228 7.35 7.78 8.62
CA ALA A 228 7.11 8.82 9.63
C ALA A 228 7.98 10.04 9.36
N ASN A 229 9.27 9.81 9.14
CA ASN A 229 10.23 10.88 8.90
C ASN A 229 10.00 11.62 7.57
N ALA A 230 9.65 10.91 6.50
CA ALA A 230 9.39 11.55 5.21
C ALA A 230 8.11 12.38 5.26
N THR A 231 7.03 11.81 5.76
CA THR A 231 5.69 12.42 5.78
C THR A 231 5.51 13.46 6.89
N GLN A 232 6.37 13.44 7.92
CA GLN A 232 6.22 14.25 9.12
C GLN A 232 4.88 14.02 9.81
N ARG A 233 4.40 12.77 9.78
CA ARG A 233 3.16 12.29 10.41
C ARG A 233 3.45 11.17 11.40
N ILE A 234 2.49 10.92 12.29
CA ILE A 234 2.53 9.74 13.15
C ILE A 234 2.18 8.53 12.29
N ILE A 235 2.99 7.47 12.39
CA ILE A 235 2.69 6.20 11.73
C ILE A 235 2.22 5.21 12.77
N VAL A 236 1.10 4.55 12.53
CA VAL A 236 0.58 3.46 13.35
C VAL A 236 0.59 2.19 12.51
N THR A 237 1.29 1.14 12.96
CA THR A 237 1.40 -0.11 12.22
C THR A 237 0.51 -1.21 12.80
N GLY A 238 -0.11 -1.98 11.92
CA GLY A 238 -0.95 -3.13 12.25
C GLY A 238 -2.42 -2.89 11.89
N PRO A 239 -3.19 -3.95 11.63
CA PRO A 239 -2.82 -5.39 11.66
C PRO A 239 -1.93 -5.86 10.51
N VAL A 240 -1.17 -6.94 10.74
CA VAL A 240 -0.42 -7.66 9.70
C VAL A 240 -1.38 -8.39 8.75
N GLU A 241 -2.31 -9.18 9.30
CA GLU A 241 -3.33 -9.93 8.55
C GLU A 241 -4.59 -9.08 8.29
N ALA A 242 -4.39 -7.87 7.78
CA ALA A 242 -5.42 -6.86 7.63
C ALA A 242 -6.59 -7.31 6.75
N SER A 243 -6.31 -7.93 5.60
CA SER A 243 -7.36 -8.39 4.68
C SER A 243 -8.21 -9.50 5.29
N ALA A 244 -7.59 -10.44 6.01
CA ALA A 244 -8.32 -11.51 6.69
C ALA A 244 -9.17 -10.97 7.84
N MET A 245 -8.60 -10.08 8.65
CA MET A 245 -9.31 -9.42 9.75
C MET A 245 -10.49 -8.58 9.23
N GLY A 246 -10.27 -7.79 8.20
CA GLY A 246 -11.30 -6.99 7.54
C GLY A 246 -12.42 -7.81 6.92
N ASN A 247 -12.09 -8.98 6.35
CA ASN A 247 -13.09 -9.93 5.89
C ASN A 247 -13.96 -10.41 7.07
N ALA A 248 -13.34 -10.84 8.18
CA ALA A 248 -14.07 -11.27 9.38
C ALA A 248 -14.97 -10.14 9.93
N LEU A 249 -14.47 -8.90 9.99
CA LEU A 249 -15.26 -7.73 10.38
C LEU A 249 -16.45 -7.50 9.46
N GLY A 250 -16.26 -7.62 8.14
CA GLY A 250 -17.35 -7.55 7.17
C GLY A 250 -18.42 -8.62 7.39
N GLN A 251 -18.03 -9.83 7.83
CA GLN A 251 -18.98 -10.88 8.20
C GLN A 251 -19.75 -10.53 9.48
N LEU A 252 -19.05 -10.03 10.51
CA LEU A 252 -19.68 -9.59 11.76
C LEU A 252 -20.69 -8.46 11.52
N MET A 253 -20.36 -7.53 10.63
CA MET A 253 -21.30 -6.48 10.19
C MET A 253 -22.55 -7.06 9.55
N ALA A 254 -22.38 -8.00 8.61
CA ALA A 254 -23.50 -8.65 7.94
C ALA A 254 -24.39 -9.47 8.89
N LEU A 255 -23.81 -9.96 9.99
CA LEU A 255 -24.52 -10.68 11.05
C LEU A 255 -25.19 -9.74 12.07
N GLY A 256 -24.91 -8.43 12.02
CA GLY A 256 -25.44 -7.45 12.98
C GLY A 256 -24.66 -7.36 14.30
N GLU A 257 -23.52 -8.03 14.41
CA GLU A 257 -22.66 -8.03 15.61
C GLU A 257 -21.82 -6.74 15.71
N VAL A 258 -21.56 -6.09 14.58
CA VAL A 258 -20.86 -4.81 14.49
C VAL A 258 -21.67 -3.82 13.65
N SER A 259 -21.95 -2.65 14.20
CA SER A 259 -22.91 -1.69 13.67
C SER A 259 -22.30 -0.53 12.89
N SER A 260 -20.99 -0.29 13.02
CA SER A 260 -20.33 0.85 12.37
C SER A 260 -18.82 0.61 12.14
N PRO A 261 -18.20 1.34 11.18
CA PRO A 261 -16.75 1.35 11.01
C PRO A 261 -15.99 1.76 12.28
N GLY A 262 -16.53 2.70 13.07
CA GLY A 262 -15.91 3.10 14.34
C GLY A 262 -15.86 1.94 15.35
N GLN A 263 -16.93 1.15 15.45
CA GLN A 263 -16.94 -0.05 16.30
C GLN A 263 -15.96 -1.13 15.79
N MET A 264 -15.78 -1.25 14.47
CA MET A 264 -14.74 -2.13 13.89
C MET A 264 -13.35 -1.69 14.32
N ALA A 265 -13.04 -0.40 14.17
CA ALA A 265 -11.74 0.15 14.53
C ALA A 265 -11.41 -0.06 16.02
N GLN A 266 -12.38 0.15 16.91
CA GLN A 266 -12.24 -0.13 18.34
C GLN A 266 -11.98 -1.61 18.62
N LEU A 267 -12.71 -2.51 17.96
CA LEU A 267 -12.52 -3.95 18.11
C LEU A 267 -11.11 -4.38 17.69
N VAL A 268 -10.59 -3.82 16.59
CA VAL A 268 -9.20 -4.06 16.17
C VAL A 268 -8.22 -3.49 17.19
N GLY A 269 -8.40 -2.24 17.61
CA GLY A 269 -7.53 -1.57 18.58
C GLY A 269 -7.46 -2.25 19.94
N HIS A 270 -8.51 -2.96 20.36
CA HIS A 270 -8.48 -3.80 21.58
C HIS A 270 -7.90 -5.19 21.36
N SER A 271 -7.89 -5.68 20.11
CA SER A 271 -7.42 -7.04 19.78
C SER A 271 -5.92 -7.11 19.55
N LEU A 272 -5.27 -5.97 19.31
CA LEU A 272 -3.86 -5.87 18.94
C LEU A 272 -3.24 -4.66 19.63
N GLU A 273 -1.95 -4.69 19.89
CA GLU A 273 -1.18 -3.50 20.31
C GLU A 273 -0.54 -2.86 19.07
N PRO A 274 -1.05 -1.72 18.57
CA PRO A 274 -0.45 -1.05 17.44
C PRO A 274 0.89 -0.42 17.83
N VAL A 275 1.90 -0.53 16.97
CA VAL A 275 3.19 0.13 17.18
C VAL A 275 3.17 1.50 16.50
N SER A 276 3.56 2.53 17.24
CA SER A 276 3.58 3.91 16.75
C SER A 276 5.00 4.43 16.51
N TYR A 277 5.19 5.17 15.41
CA TYR A 277 6.44 5.81 15.04
C TYR A 277 6.24 7.31 14.90
N SER A 278 6.97 8.09 15.69
CA SER A 278 6.99 9.55 15.59
C SER A 278 8.06 10.02 14.60
N PRO A 279 7.82 11.11 13.87
CA PRO A 279 8.79 11.66 12.92
C PRO A 279 10.06 12.15 13.62
N ARG A 280 11.19 11.99 12.93
CA ARG A 280 12.53 12.42 13.35
C ARG A 280 13.28 13.02 12.16
N ASP A 281 14.39 13.71 12.43
CA ASP A 281 15.34 14.22 11.42
C ASP A 281 14.71 15.08 10.31
N LYS A 282 13.73 15.92 10.66
CA LYS A 282 12.90 16.70 9.72
C LYS A 282 13.70 17.40 8.62
N ALA A 283 14.73 18.16 8.99
CA ALA A 283 15.52 18.94 8.04
C ALA A 283 16.18 18.05 6.96
N MET A 284 16.68 16.87 7.36
CA MET A 284 17.32 15.93 6.45
C MET A 284 16.31 15.35 5.45
N TRP A 285 15.13 14.94 5.93
CA TRP A 285 14.08 14.37 5.09
C TRP A 285 13.40 15.39 4.19
N ASP A 286 13.25 16.65 4.65
CA ASP A 286 12.77 17.74 3.80
C ASP A 286 13.77 18.03 2.66
N SER A 287 15.07 18.08 2.95
CA SER A 287 16.10 18.24 1.91
C SER A 287 16.12 17.06 0.93
N ALA A 288 15.95 15.83 1.43
CA ALA A 288 15.89 14.64 0.59
C ALA A 288 14.65 14.65 -0.31
N TYR A 289 13.52 15.15 0.17
CA TYR A 289 12.29 15.25 -0.61
C TYR A 289 12.39 16.23 -1.78
N GLU A 290 13.02 17.39 -1.58
CA GLU A 290 13.30 18.31 -2.68
C GLU A 290 14.19 17.66 -3.75
N ASN A 291 15.22 16.93 -3.33
CA ASN A 291 16.08 16.18 -4.25
C ASN A 291 15.30 15.08 -5.00
N PHE A 292 14.45 14.33 -4.28
CA PHE A 292 13.59 13.29 -4.86
C PHE A 292 12.66 13.83 -5.95
N LYS A 293 12.02 14.99 -5.72
CA LYS A 293 11.17 15.63 -6.73
C LYS A 293 11.95 15.97 -8.00
N ARG A 294 13.16 16.53 -7.85
CA ARG A 294 14.06 16.84 -8.98
C ARG A 294 14.43 15.59 -9.77
N ILE A 295 14.84 14.52 -9.09
CA ILE A 295 15.22 13.24 -9.72
C ILE A 295 14.03 12.61 -10.43
N SER A 296 12.86 12.58 -9.79
CA SER A 296 11.63 12.03 -10.37
C SER A 296 11.20 12.78 -11.63
N ALA A 297 11.34 14.11 -11.64
CA ALA A 297 11.08 14.93 -12.83
C ALA A 297 12.07 14.62 -13.97
N GLN A 298 13.36 14.44 -13.64
CA GLN A 298 14.38 14.06 -14.62
C GLN A 298 14.09 12.68 -15.24
N GLN A 299 13.71 11.68 -14.42
CA GLN A 299 13.30 10.36 -14.93
C GLN A 299 12.10 10.46 -15.88
N ALA A 300 11.07 11.23 -15.52
CA ALA A 300 9.88 11.38 -16.36
C ALA A 300 10.21 11.98 -17.73
N GLN A 301 11.15 12.94 -17.81
CA GLN A 301 11.60 13.52 -19.09
C GLN A 301 12.33 12.50 -19.97
N LEU A 302 13.17 11.65 -19.36
CA LEU A 302 13.89 10.60 -20.07
C LEU A 302 12.93 9.54 -20.62
N SER A 303 11.90 9.15 -19.86
CA SER A 303 10.89 8.20 -20.32
C SER A 303 10.01 8.70 -21.47
N MET A 304 9.85 10.03 -21.63
CA MET A 304 9.12 10.62 -22.76
C MET A 304 9.96 10.76 -24.04
N SER A 305 11.28 10.55 -23.94
CA SER A 305 12.22 10.71 -25.05
C SER A 305 12.53 9.39 -25.79
N ILE A 306 11.89 8.29 -25.38
CA ILE A 306 12.00 6.92 -25.91
C ILE A 306 10.66 6.54 -26.53
#